data_AF-G9ZZF0-F1
#
_entry.id   AF-G9ZZF0-F1
#
_cell.length_a   1.000
_cell.length_b   1.000
_cell.length_c   1.000
_cell.angle_alpha   90.00
_cell.angle_beta   90.00
_cell.angle_gamma   90.00
#
_symmetry.space_group_name_H-M   'P 1'
#
loop_
_entity.id
_entity.type
_entity.pdbx_description
1 polymer ?
#
loop_
_entity_poly.entity_id
_entity_poly.type
_entity_poly.pdbx_seq_one_letter_code
_entity_poly.pdbx_strand_id
1 'polypeptide(L)'
;MPYDVATGPDLNQLEEMAALLEASGQYRVLRRVGDHPSVEVPANVRTRVGHLLDLETTGLDPAQDEIIGDGHAALHLWADGTSTRLGSRSAGLNSRRHPFRLPSRR
;
A
#
# COMPACT_ATOMS: atom_id res chain seq x y z
N MET A 1 -12.03 -5.96 27.49
CA MET A 1 -10.70 -6.54 27.77
C MET A 1 -9.74 -5.39 28.03
N PRO A 2 -9.16 -5.25 29.23
CA PRO A 2 -8.23 -4.18 29.52
C PRO A 2 -6.89 -4.49 28.83
N TYR A 3 -6.48 -3.62 27.92
CA TYR A 3 -5.12 -3.60 27.39
C TYR A 3 -4.22 -2.94 28.45
N ASP A 4 -3.18 -3.64 28.91
CA ASP A 4 -2.14 -3.00 29.72
C ASP A 4 -1.15 -2.31 28.78
N VAL A 5 -1.18 -0.98 28.78
CA VAL A 5 -0.31 -0.13 27.95
C VAL A 5 1.17 -0.26 28.32
N ALA A 6 1.49 -0.79 29.51
CA ALA A 6 2.86 -0.90 30.00
C ALA A 6 3.64 -2.10 29.46
N THR A 7 2.95 -3.19 29.09
CA THR A 7 3.57 -4.46 28.66
C THR A 7 3.36 -4.76 27.16
N GLY A 8 2.49 -3.99 26.49
CA GLY A 8 2.11 -4.25 25.11
C GLY A 8 1.13 -5.44 25.00
N PRO A 9 0.49 -5.62 23.84
CA PRO A 9 -0.47 -6.70 23.66
C PRO A 9 0.24 -8.07 23.62
N ASP A 10 -0.36 -9.07 24.27
CA ASP A 10 0.06 -10.46 24.12
C ASP A 10 -0.10 -10.89 22.66
N LEU A 11 1.01 -11.25 22.01
CA LEU A 11 1.04 -11.62 20.61
C LEU A 11 0.15 -12.84 20.32
N ASN A 12 0.06 -13.81 21.24
CA ASN A 12 -0.79 -14.98 21.03
C ASN A 12 -2.27 -14.60 21.01
N GLN A 13 -2.67 -13.69 21.90
CA GLN A 13 -4.04 -13.17 21.91
C GLN A 13 -4.34 -12.38 20.64
N LEU A 14 -3.38 -11.62 20.10
CA LEU A 14 -3.54 -10.95 18.82
C LEU A 14 -3.70 -11.93 17.66
N GLU A 15 -2.97 -13.04 17.66
CA GLU A 15 -3.11 -14.11 16.67
C GLU A 15 -4.49 -14.79 16.73
N GLU A 16 -4.98 -15.09 17.93
CA GLU A 16 -6.33 -15.65 18.12
C GLU A 16 -7.40 -14.69 17.59
N MET A 17 -7.25 -13.39 17.86
CA MET A 17 -8.20 -12.38 17.42
C MET A 17 -8.14 -12.17 15.90
N ALA A 18 -6.95 -12.24 15.30
CA ALA A 18 -6.78 -12.23 13.85
C ALA A 18 -7.50 -13.42 13.19
N ALA A 19 -7.34 -14.63 13.74
CA ALA A 19 -7.99 -15.83 13.24
C ALA A 19 -9.52 -15.72 13.30
N LEU A 20 -10.07 -15.18 14.39
CA LEU A 20 -11.51 -14.93 14.53
C LEU A 20 -12.04 -13.95 13.48
N LEU A 21 -11.31 -12.87 13.21
CA LEU A 21 -11.70 -11.89 12.17
C LEU A 21 -11.69 -12.53 10.78
N GLU A 22 -10.67 -13.32 10.45
CA GLU A 22 -10.58 -13.99 9.15
C GLU A 22 -11.67 -15.07 8.98
N ALA A 23 -11.97 -15.83 10.03
CA ALA A 23 -13.01 -16.85 10.02
C ALA A 23 -14.41 -16.29 9.73
N SER A 24 -14.65 -15.00 10.00
CA SER A 24 -15.92 -14.33 9.64
C SER A 24 -16.12 -14.19 8.12
N GLY A 25 -15.05 -14.31 7.32
CA GLY A 25 -15.08 -14.06 5.88
C GLY A 25 -15.24 -12.58 5.50
N GLN A 26 -15.37 -11.67 6.46
CA GLN A 26 -15.54 -10.23 6.22
C GLN A 26 -14.22 -9.46 6.23
N TYR A 27 -13.15 -10.06 6.77
CA TYR A 27 -11.88 -9.41 6.97
C TYR A 27 -10.74 -10.26 6.40
N ARG A 28 -9.70 -9.56 5.93
CA ARG A 28 -8.38 -10.13 5.65
C ARG A 28 -7.39 -9.40 6.55
N VAL A 29 -6.79 -10.10 7.51
CA VAL A 29 -5.88 -9.46 8.47
C VAL A 29 -4.49 -9.40 7.86
N LEU A 30 -4.05 -8.19 7.52
CA LEU A 30 -2.72 -7.98 6.93
C LEU A 30 -1.65 -7.98 8.01
N ARG A 31 -0.58 -8.75 7.81
CA ARG A 31 0.60 -8.75 8.67
C ARG A 31 1.62 -7.76 8.15
N ARG A 32 2.42 -7.20 9.07
CA ARG A 32 3.57 -6.38 8.68
C ARG A 32 4.49 -7.23 7.81
N VAL A 33 4.72 -6.79 6.58
CA VAL A 33 5.77 -7.36 5.74
C VAL A 33 7.10 -7.06 6.43
N GLY A 34 7.90 -8.10 6.68
CA GLY A 34 9.24 -7.94 7.25
C GLY A 34 10.14 -7.09 6.36
N ASP A 35 11.32 -6.74 6.87
CA ASP A 35 12.28 -5.98 6.07
C ASP A 35 12.61 -6.76 4.79
N HIS A 36 12.40 -6.14 3.65
CA HIS A 36 12.72 -6.75 2.37
C HIS A 36 14.23 -6.59 2.13
N PRO A 37 15.00 -7.67 1.92
CA PRO A 37 16.43 -7.55 1.69
C PRO A 37 16.66 -6.67 0.46
N SER A 38 17.56 -5.69 0.58
CA SER A 38 17.96 -4.88 -0.56
C SER A 38 18.64 -5.79 -1.57
N VAL A 39 17.99 -6.03 -2.71
CA VAL A 39 18.62 -6.70 -3.83
C VAL A 39 19.59 -5.72 -4.48
N GLU A 40 20.88 -6.06 -4.50
CA GLU A 40 21.87 -5.31 -5.25
C GLU A 40 21.64 -5.46 -6.75
N VAL A 41 21.78 -4.37 -7.49
CA VAL A 41 21.72 -4.41 -8.95
C VAL A 41 23.08 -4.90 -9.46
N PRO A 42 23.17 -6.03 -10.17
CA PRO A 42 24.44 -6.49 -10.72
C PRO A 42 24.98 -5.46 -11.71
N ALA A 43 26.27 -5.13 -11.62
CA ALA A 43 26.89 -4.06 -12.41
C ALA A 43 26.79 -4.24 -13.93
N ASN A 44 26.59 -5.47 -14.41
CA ASN A 44 26.53 -5.85 -15.82
C ASN A 44 25.10 -6.11 -16.34
N VAL A 45 24.06 -5.86 -15.54
CA VAL A 45 22.67 -6.05 -15.95
C VAL A 45 22.06 -4.71 -16.35
N ARG A 46 21.61 -4.63 -17.61
CA ARG A 46 20.83 -3.47 -18.07
C ARG A 46 19.58 -3.32 -17.21
N THR A 47 19.33 -2.13 -16.71
CA THR A 47 18.17 -1.82 -15.87
C THR A 47 17.25 -0.86 -16.62
N ARG A 48 15.94 -1.10 -16.56
CA ARG A 48 14.88 -0.17 -16.98
C ARG A 48 14.28 0.48 -15.73
N VAL A 49 13.95 1.76 -15.82
CA VAL A 49 13.25 2.46 -14.75
C VAL A 49 11.80 2.67 -15.18
N GLY A 50 10.88 2.13 -14.39
CA GLY A 50 9.46 2.43 -14.44
C GLY A 50 9.08 3.40 -13.33
N HIS A 51 7.93 4.06 -13.50
CA HIS A 51 7.33 4.92 -12.49
C HIS A 51 6.01 4.31 -12.05
N LEU A 52 5.88 3.99 -10.77
CA LEU A 52 4.62 3.58 -10.17
C LEU A 52 3.88 4.83 -9.72
N LEU A 53 2.67 4.99 -10.21
CA LEU A 53 1.76 6.06 -9.86
C LEU A 53 0.51 5.45 -9.24
N ASP A 54 0.17 5.93 -8.05
CA ASP A 54 -1.06 5.60 -7.35
C ASP A 54 -1.82 6.90 -7.11
N LEU A 55 -3.09 6.94 -7.51
CA LEU A 55 -3.92 8.14 -7.42
C LEU A 55 -5.15 7.83 -6.59
N GLU A 56 -5.42 8.69 -5.62
CA GLU A 56 -6.66 8.66 -4.86
C GLU A 56 -7.55 9.79 -5.36
N THR A 57 -8.80 9.46 -5.70
CA THR A 57 -9.74 10.41 -6.30
C THR A 57 -11.01 10.58 -5.46
N THR A 58 -11.74 11.67 -5.67
CA THR A 58 -13.04 11.89 -5.00
C THR A 58 -14.15 10.96 -5.50
N GLY A 59 -13.95 10.27 -6.62
CA GLY A 59 -14.91 9.38 -7.28
C GLY A 59 -14.33 8.76 -8.56
N LEU A 60 -15.18 8.19 -9.42
CA LEU A 60 -14.77 7.43 -10.61
C LEU A 60 -14.98 8.17 -11.93
N ASP A 61 -15.51 9.39 -11.93
CA ASP A 61 -15.73 10.19 -13.13
C ASP A 61 -14.52 11.12 -13.38
N PRO A 62 -13.63 10.82 -14.35
CA PRO A 62 -12.44 11.63 -14.60
C PRO A 62 -12.75 13.05 -15.12
N ALA A 63 -13.97 13.32 -15.59
CA ALA A 63 -14.38 14.66 -16.01
C ALA A 63 -14.84 15.55 -14.84
N GLN A 64 -15.15 14.95 -13.68
CA GLN A 64 -15.79 15.65 -12.55
C GLN A 64 -15.09 15.45 -11.21
N ASP A 65 -14.30 14.39 -11.06
CA ASP A 65 -13.68 14.01 -9.79
C ASP A 65 -12.20 14.43 -9.75
N GLU A 66 -11.75 14.81 -8.55
CA GLU A 66 -10.44 15.41 -8.31
C GLU A 66 -9.44 14.38 -7.79
N ILE A 67 -8.16 14.52 -8.15
CA ILE A 67 -7.05 13.82 -7.49
C ILE A 67 -6.81 14.47 -6.13
N ILE A 68 -6.96 13.68 -5.06
CA ILE A 68 -6.81 14.13 -3.66
C ILE A 68 -5.57 13.56 -2.98
N GLY A 69 -4.96 12.53 -3.56
CA GLY A 69 -3.70 11.98 -3.12
C GLY A 69 -2.92 11.43 -4.30
N ASP A 70 -1.61 11.58 -4.24
CA ASP A 70 -0.68 11.14 -5.26
C ASP A 70 0.49 10.39 -4.60
N GLY A 71 0.62 9.11 -4.93
CA GLY A 71 1.71 8.25 -4.53
C GLY A 71 2.62 7.97 -5.71
N HIS A 72 3.91 8.20 -5.55
CA HIS A 72 4.90 7.98 -6.59
C HIS A 72 6.02 7.09 -6.06
N ALA A 73 6.47 6.14 -6.88
CA ALA A 73 7.68 5.39 -6.60
C ALA A 73 8.44 5.06 -7.89
N ALA A 74 9.76 5.18 -7.85
CA ALA A 74 10.60 4.62 -8.91
C ALA A 74 10.65 3.10 -8.77
N LEU A 75 10.51 2.38 -9.89
CA LEU A 75 10.64 0.93 -9.95
C LEU A 75 11.77 0.57 -10.92
N HIS A 76 12.83 -0.03 -10.39
CA HIS A 76 13.92 -0.55 -11.20
C HIS A 76 13.62 -1.99 -11.58
N LEU A 77 13.60 -2.27 -12.88
CA LEU A 77 13.39 -3.58 -13.46
C LEU A 77 14.68 -4.03 -14.14
N TRP A 78 15.18 -5.20 -13.79
CA TRP A 78 16.28 -5.79 -14.54
C TRP A 78 15.81 -6.22 -15.93
N ALA A 79 16.68 -6.10 -16.93
CA ALA A 79 16.33 -6.39 -18.32
C ALA A 79 15.99 -7.87 -18.59
N ASP A 80 16.33 -8.77 -17.66
CA ASP A 80 15.94 -10.19 -17.69
C ASP A 80 14.53 -10.43 -17.12
N GLY A 81 13.90 -9.42 -16.52
CA GLY A 81 12.55 -9.48 -15.95
C GLY A 81 12.45 -10.25 -14.63
N THR A 82 13.55 -10.70 -14.04
CA THR A 82 13.52 -11.64 -12.91
C THR A 82 13.47 -10.97 -11.55
N SER A 83 13.82 -9.69 -11.44
CA SER A 83 13.72 -8.97 -10.18
C SER A 83 13.45 -7.49 -10.36
N THR A 84 12.94 -6.92 -9.27
CA THR A 84 12.56 -5.52 -9.18
C THR A 84 13.12 -4.92 -7.90
N ARG A 85 13.45 -3.64 -7.95
CA ARG A 85 13.84 -2.86 -6.77
C ARG A 85 13.01 -1.60 -6.71
N LEU A 86 12.40 -1.34 -5.56
CA LEU A 86 11.74 -0.08 -5.29
C LEU A 86 12.80 0.99 -4.99
N GLY A 87 12.74 2.09 -5.73
CA GLY A 87 13.58 3.26 -5.54
C GLY A 87 12.94 4.27 -4.59
N SER A 88 13.26 5.55 -4.79
CA SER A 88 12.68 6.66 -4.02
C SER A 88 11.15 6.65 -4.10
N ARG A 89 10.52 6.99 -2.97
CA ARG A 89 9.06 7.11 -2.83
C ARG A 89 8.70 8.52 -2.40
N SER A 90 7.58 9.02 -2.87
CA SER A 90 6.96 10.25 -2.39
C SER A 90 5.46 10.08 -2.33
N ALA A 91 4.82 10.79 -1.41
CA ALA A 91 3.37 10.86 -1.32
C ALA A 91 2.95 12.29 -0.97
N GLY A 92 1.86 12.75 -1.58
CA GLY A 92 1.25 14.05 -1.35
C GLY A 92 -0.25 13.94 -1.09
N LEU A 93 -0.80 14.96 -0.43
CA LEU A 93 -2.24 15.15 -0.31
C LEU A 93 -2.59 16.53 -0.85
N ASN A 94 -3.67 16.58 -1.63
CA ASN A 94 -4.20 17.81 -2.20
C ASN A 94 -5.50 18.22 -1.49
N SER A 95 -5.67 19.53 -1.31
CA SER A 95 -6.95 20.09 -0.85
C SER A 95 -8.00 19.91 -1.95
N ARG A 96 -9.12 19.28 -1.60
CA ARG A 96 -10.28 19.02 -2.47
C ARG A 96 -11.24 20.21 -2.53
N ARG A 97 -11.86 20.45 -3.69
CA ARG A 97 -12.88 21.49 -3.88
C ARG A 97 -14.30 20.95 -3.77
N HIS A 98 -14.51 19.67 -4.06
CA HIS A 98 -15.81 19.01 -4.05
C HIS A 98 -15.88 17.81 -3.09
N PRO A 99 -17.10 17.44 -2.61
CA PRO A 99 -17.27 16.29 -1.71
C PRO A 99 -17.03 14.96 -2.43
N PHE A 100 -16.75 13.91 -1.64
CA PHE A 100 -16.66 12.55 -2.16
C PHE A 100 -17.97 12.11 -2.82
N ARG A 101 -17.86 11.54 -4.01
CA ARG A 101 -18.98 10.95 -4.73
C ARG A 101 -18.99 9.45 -4.45
N LEU A 102 -19.96 9.00 -3.66
CA LEU A 102 -20.17 7.57 -3.46
C LEU A 102 -20.67 6.95 -4.78
N PRO A 103 -20.19 5.76 -5.15
CA PRO A 103 -20.75 5.05 -6.29
C PRO A 103 -22.25 4.83 -6.05
N SER A 104 -23.08 5.14 -7.04
CA SER A 104 -24.50 4.81 -7.00
C SER A 104 -24.64 3.30 -6.82
N ARG A 105 -25.41 2.88 -5.81
CA ARG A 105 -25.71 1.46 -5.61
C ARG A 105 -26.37 0.94 -6.87
N ARG A 106 -25.73 -0.03 -7.53
CA ARG A 106 -26.35 -0.86 -8.57
C ARG A 106 -27.36 -1.80 -7.94
#